data_AF-A0A1G9JMU0-F1
#
_entry.id   AF-A0A1G9JMU0-F1
#
_cell.length_a   1.000
_cell.length_b   1.000
_cell.length_c   1.000
_cell.angle_alpha   90.00
_cell.angle_beta   90.00
_cell.angle_gamma   90.00
#
_symmetry.space_group_name_H-M   'P 1'
#
loop_
_entity.id
_entity.type
_entity.pdbx_description
1 polymer ?
#
loop_
_entity_poly.entity_id
_entity_poly.type
_entity_poly.pdbx_seq_one_letter_code
_entity_poly.pdbx_strand_id
1 'polypeptide(L)'
;MKHNEPHNMCEHMILMPAEGQTVRMYTGRPSARKRPPVTRENFLNHLSTITKHKLLVLEGCWKVGLYRQGLLHDLSKFSPTEFIVGVRYFQGNRSPNNAEREDIGYSTSWLHHKGRNRHHFEYWVDYNLRLKEGESPVIPVKMPGRYVVEMLMDRIAASKVYLGDAYTDDAPLRYFGAGSASLFMHPETAALLKHLLRMLAEKGEDYTFAYVRRKLSK
;
A
#
# COMPACT_ATOMS: atom_id res chain seq x y z
N MET A 1 -24.11 -20.41 -1.08
CA MET A 1 -22.66 -20.14 -0.97
C MET A 1 -22.34 -18.96 -1.87
N LYS A 2 -22.13 -17.76 -1.30
CA LYS A 2 -21.77 -16.58 -2.09
C LYS A 2 -20.25 -16.59 -2.28
N HIS A 3 -19.80 -16.59 -3.52
CA HIS A 3 -18.40 -16.40 -3.85
C HIS A 3 -17.92 -15.07 -3.26
N ASN A 4 -16.96 -15.15 -2.35
CA ASN A 4 -16.29 -13.98 -1.80
C ASN A 4 -15.31 -13.51 -2.87
N GLU A 5 -15.68 -12.51 -3.65
CA GLU A 5 -14.73 -11.84 -4.56
C GLU A 5 -13.58 -11.21 -3.74
N PRO A 6 -12.33 -11.24 -4.23
CA PRO A 6 -11.15 -10.80 -3.50
C PRO A 6 -11.03 -9.26 -3.51
N HIS A 7 -12.10 -8.55 -3.15
CA HIS A 7 -12.18 -7.08 -3.24
C HIS A 7 -11.39 -6.34 -2.16
N ASN A 8 -10.82 -7.00 -1.14
CA ASN A 8 -10.35 -6.32 0.07
C ASN A 8 -8.86 -6.47 0.38
N MET A 9 -8.04 -6.70 -0.65
CA MET A 9 -6.60 -6.80 -0.48
C MET A 9 -5.97 -5.42 -0.38
N CYS A 10 -5.73 -4.95 0.84
CA CYS A 10 -4.82 -3.83 1.10
C CYS A 10 -5.14 -2.52 0.34
N GLU A 11 -6.41 -2.08 0.29
CA GLU A 11 -6.78 -0.76 -0.25
C GLU A 11 -5.82 0.34 0.29
N HIS A 12 -4.91 0.82 -0.54
CA HIS A 12 -4.05 1.97 -0.25
C HIS A 12 -4.37 3.14 -1.18
N MET A 13 -5.36 2.98 -2.06
CA MET A 13 -5.70 4.01 -3.01
C MET A 13 -7.18 4.01 -3.38
N ILE A 14 -7.62 5.22 -3.72
CA ILE A 14 -8.99 5.69 -3.95
C ILE A 14 -9.78 4.66 -4.77
N LEU A 15 -10.61 3.87 -4.10
CA LEU A 15 -11.82 3.39 -4.75
C LEU A 15 -12.59 4.66 -5.11
N MET A 16 -12.80 4.86 -6.41
CA MET A 16 -13.97 5.62 -6.82
C MET A 16 -15.14 4.94 -6.09
N PRO A 17 -15.92 5.68 -5.29
CA PRO A 17 -17.08 5.09 -4.64
C PRO A 17 -17.90 4.37 -5.70
N ALA A 18 -18.45 3.20 -5.36
CA ALA A 18 -19.44 2.56 -6.22
C ALA A 18 -20.55 3.59 -6.54
N GLU A 19 -21.11 3.57 -7.74
CA GLU A 19 -22.18 4.51 -8.11
C GLU A 19 -23.25 4.55 -7.01
N GLY A 20 -23.45 5.74 -6.41
CA GLY A 20 -24.39 5.95 -5.31
C GLY A 20 -23.80 5.95 -3.88
N GLN A 21 -22.52 5.61 -3.69
CA GLN A 21 -21.84 5.82 -2.40
C GLN A 21 -21.43 7.28 -2.22
N THR A 22 -21.96 7.94 -1.19
CA THR A 22 -21.54 9.28 -0.77
C THR A 22 -20.27 9.20 0.07
N VAL A 23 -19.12 9.53 -0.52
CA VAL A 23 -17.88 9.74 0.27
C VAL A 23 -18.02 11.05 1.01
N ARG A 24 -17.98 10.99 2.35
CA ARG A 24 -18.10 12.18 3.18
C ARG A 24 -16.81 13.00 3.07
N MET A 25 -16.89 14.18 2.47
CA MET A 25 -15.77 15.12 2.43
C MET A 25 -15.39 15.55 3.85
N TYR A 26 -14.09 15.55 4.16
CA TYR A 26 -13.60 16.09 5.42
C TYR A 26 -13.88 17.60 5.50
N THR A 27 -14.60 18.03 6.54
CA THR A 27 -15.07 19.42 6.68
C THR A 27 -14.24 20.24 7.68
N GLY A 28 -13.14 19.69 8.21
CA GLY A 28 -12.37 20.32 9.29
C GLY A 28 -13.05 20.25 10.66
N ARG A 29 -14.33 19.90 10.74
CA ARG A 29 -15.05 19.72 12.00
C ARG A 29 -14.78 18.33 12.57
N PRO A 30 -14.52 18.21 13.90
CA PRO A 30 -14.43 16.91 14.55
C PRO A 30 -15.69 16.08 14.25
N SER A 31 -15.51 14.82 13.83
CA SER A 31 -16.65 13.91 13.68
C SER A 31 -17.38 13.83 15.04
N ALA A 32 -18.70 14.02 15.03
CA ALA A 32 -19.52 13.82 16.23
C ALA A 32 -19.55 12.35 16.70
N ARG A 33 -19.02 11.42 15.88
CA ARG A 33 -18.89 10.00 16.26
C ARG A 33 -17.71 9.81 17.20
N LYS A 34 -17.94 9.07 18.28
CA LYS A 34 -16.86 8.55 19.13
C LYS A 34 -16.00 7.61 18.28
N ARG A 35 -14.69 7.86 18.26
CA ARG A 35 -13.73 6.96 17.61
C ARG A 35 -13.85 5.55 18.20
N PRO A 36 -13.63 4.48 17.39
CA PRO A 36 -13.62 3.12 17.90
C PRO A 36 -12.65 2.97 19.09
N PRO A 37 -12.99 2.18 20.12
CA PRO A 37 -12.12 1.98 21.27
C PRO A 37 -10.87 1.18 20.89
N VAL A 38 -9.80 1.37 21.67
CA VAL A 38 -8.60 0.50 21.60
C VAL A 38 -8.86 -0.70 22.50
N THR A 39 -8.89 -1.90 21.93
CA THR A 39 -9.03 -3.16 22.68
C THR A 39 -7.72 -3.92 22.72
N ARG A 40 -7.52 -4.74 23.75
CA ARG A 40 -6.33 -5.61 23.87
C ARG A 40 -6.22 -6.59 22.70
N GLU A 41 -7.35 -7.14 22.27
CA GLU A 41 -7.42 -8.05 21.12
C GLU A 41 -6.95 -7.36 19.84
N ASN A 42 -7.52 -6.20 19.49
CA ASN A 42 -7.11 -5.46 18.30
C ASN A 42 -5.64 -5.03 18.38
N PHE A 43 -5.16 -4.69 19.58
CA PHE A 43 -3.76 -4.34 19.79
C PHE A 43 -2.83 -5.49 19.36
N LEU A 44 -3.08 -6.70 19.88
CA LEU A 44 -2.27 -7.87 19.61
C LEU A 44 -2.39 -8.32 18.15
N ASN A 45 -3.61 -8.32 17.61
CA ASN A 45 -3.85 -8.71 16.23
C ASN A 45 -3.19 -7.73 15.25
N HIS A 46 -3.34 -6.41 15.46
CA HIS A 46 -2.71 -5.42 14.60
C HIS A 46 -1.18 -5.50 14.66
N LEU A 47 -0.60 -5.63 15.85
CA LEU A 47 0.84 -5.80 16.02
C LEU A 47 1.36 -7.04 15.28
N SER A 48 0.67 -8.17 15.41
CA SER A 48 1.00 -9.41 14.70
C SER A 48 0.95 -9.22 13.18
N THR A 49 -0.12 -8.61 12.65
CA THR A 49 -0.29 -8.35 11.22
C THR A 49 0.82 -7.49 10.64
N ILE A 50 1.13 -6.34 11.25
CA ILE A 50 2.16 -5.43 10.72
C ILE A 50 3.57 -6.01 10.86
N THR A 51 3.82 -6.81 11.91
CA THR A 51 5.11 -7.48 12.11
C THR A 51 5.31 -8.58 11.08
N LYS A 52 4.29 -9.42 10.82
CA LYS A 52 4.32 -10.45 9.77
C LYS A 52 4.58 -9.83 8.40
N HIS A 53 3.87 -8.75 8.06
CA HIS A 53 4.08 -8.00 6.81
C HIS A 53 5.54 -7.53 6.68
N LYS A 54 6.05 -6.82 7.69
CA LYS A 54 7.41 -6.31 7.71
C LYS A 54 8.46 -7.40 7.52
N LEU A 55 8.28 -8.56 8.16
CA LEU A 55 9.21 -9.69 8.04
C LEU A 55 9.21 -10.29 6.63
N LEU A 56 8.05 -10.40 5.99
CA LEU A 56 7.95 -10.88 4.61
C LEU A 56 8.61 -9.89 3.62
N VAL A 57 8.43 -8.58 3.82
CA VAL A 57 9.12 -7.57 3.02
C VAL A 57 10.63 -7.63 3.24
N LEU A 58 11.06 -7.78 4.49
CA LEU A 58 12.47 -7.96 4.83
C LEU A 58 13.06 -9.17 4.07
N GLU A 59 12.38 -10.31 4.09
CA GLU A 59 12.81 -11.52 3.39
C GLU A 59 12.92 -11.29 1.87
N GLY A 60 11.89 -10.73 1.25
CA GLY A 60 11.88 -10.43 -0.19
C GLY A 60 12.99 -9.44 -0.58
N CYS A 61 13.14 -8.35 0.17
CA CYS A 61 14.22 -7.39 0.02
C CYS A 61 15.60 -8.05 0.16
N TRP A 62 15.76 -9.00 1.09
CA TRP A 62 17.02 -9.72 1.29
C TRP A 62 17.40 -10.57 0.06
N LYS A 63 16.41 -11.27 -0.52
CA LYS A 63 16.60 -12.08 -1.74
C LYS A 63 17.07 -11.26 -2.94
N VAL A 64 16.69 -9.98 -3.00
CA VAL A 64 17.08 -9.06 -4.09
C VAL A 64 18.22 -8.11 -3.76
N GLY A 65 18.81 -8.18 -2.55
CA GLY A 65 19.96 -7.36 -2.13
C GLY A 65 19.62 -5.96 -1.59
N LEU A 66 18.34 -5.67 -1.31
CA LEU A 66 17.88 -4.40 -0.73
C LEU A 66 17.83 -4.45 0.80
N TYR A 67 18.96 -4.80 1.44
CA TYR A 67 19.02 -5.07 2.88
C TYR A 67 18.56 -3.89 3.74
N ARG A 68 19.01 -2.68 3.41
CA ARG A 68 18.65 -1.46 4.15
C ARG A 68 17.16 -1.15 4.03
N GLN A 69 16.58 -1.33 2.84
CA GLN A 69 15.14 -1.13 2.60
C GLN A 69 14.34 -2.11 3.44
N GLY A 70 14.65 -3.41 3.39
CA GLY A 70 13.96 -4.42 4.19
C GLY A 70 13.99 -4.13 5.69
N LEU A 71 15.15 -3.71 6.22
CA LEU A 71 15.30 -3.35 7.64
C LEU A 71 14.47 -2.12 8.03
N LEU A 72 14.43 -1.10 7.18
CA LEU A 72 13.78 0.17 7.47
C LEU A 72 12.32 0.24 7.01
N HIS A 73 11.86 -0.73 6.22
CA HIS A 73 10.52 -0.79 5.67
C HIS A 73 9.47 -0.63 6.78
N ASP A 74 8.57 0.34 6.60
CA ASP A 74 7.38 0.55 7.43
C ASP A 74 7.62 0.69 8.94
N LEU A 75 8.82 1.12 9.37
CA LEU A 75 9.06 1.38 10.79
C LEU A 75 8.12 2.45 11.37
N SER A 76 7.57 3.33 10.53
CA SER A 76 6.60 4.33 10.96
C SER A 76 5.27 3.72 11.45
N LYS A 77 4.91 2.49 11.03
CA LYS A 77 3.69 1.76 11.48
C LYS A 77 3.69 1.49 12.98
N PHE A 78 4.84 1.51 13.63
CA PHE A 78 5.00 1.31 15.07
C PHE A 78 4.91 2.62 15.87
N SER A 79 4.83 3.77 15.19
CA SER A 79 4.63 5.07 15.86
C SER A 79 3.20 5.17 16.43
N PRO A 80 2.98 5.91 17.53
CA PRO A 80 1.63 6.10 18.07
C PRO A 80 0.63 6.67 17.05
N THR A 81 1.08 7.54 16.14
CA THR A 81 0.27 8.16 15.08
C THR A 81 -0.35 7.13 14.14
N GLU A 82 0.39 6.09 13.79
CA GLU A 82 -0.09 5.04 12.88
C GLU A 82 -0.67 3.86 13.65
N PHE A 83 0.05 3.38 14.67
CA PHE A 83 -0.28 2.16 15.39
C PHE A 83 -1.62 2.26 16.11
N ILE A 84 -1.89 3.36 16.82
CA ILE A 84 -3.15 3.52 17.58
C ILE A 84 -4.36 3.55 16.63
N VAL A 85 -4.23 4.22 15.49
CA VAL A 85 -5.27 4.24 14.46
C VAL A 85 -5.47 2.83 13.90
N GLY A 86 -4.37 2.14 13.61
CA GLY A 86 -4.37 0.74 13.16
C GLY A 86 -5.11 -0.19 14.11
N VAL A 87 -4.94 -0.02 15.43
CA VAL A 87 -5.65 -0.79 16.45
C VAL A 87 -7.14 -0.43 16.52
N ARG A 88 -7.50 0.85 16.43
CA ARG A 88 -8.90 1.30 16.48
C ARG A 88 -9.71 0.76 15.31
N TYR A 89 -9.12 0.75 14.12
CA TYR A 89 -9.79 0.37 12.88
C TYR A 89 -9.40 -1.03 12.39
N PHE A 90 -8.87 -1.88 13.27
CA PHE A 90 -8.49 -3.25 12.91
C PHE A 90 -9.72 -4.11 12.57
N GLN A 91 -9.70 -4.74 11.39
CA GLN A 91 -10.76 -5.64 10.90
C GLN A 91 -10.24 -7.03 10.49
N GLY A 92 -8.93 -7.21 10.38
CA GLY A 92 -8.28 -8.46 9.99
C GLY A 92 -8.29 -8.80 8.50
N ASN A 93 -9.21 -8.22 7.71
CA ASN A 93 -9.38 -8.55 6.29
C ASN A 93 -8.96 -7.45 5.31
N ARG A 94 -8.61 -6.24 5.79
CA ARG A 94 -8.11 -5.12 4.98
C ARG A 94 -7.30 -4.12 5.81
N SER A 95 -6.79 -3.08 5.16
CA SER A 95 -6.03 -2.01 5.84
C SER A 95 -6.92 -1.15 6.76
N PRO A 96 -6.53 -0.96 8.04
CA PRO A 96 -7.26 -0.07 8.97
C PRO A 96 -7.41 1.37 8.46
N ASN A 97 -6.50 1.82 7.59
CA ASN A 97 -6.53 3.15 7.01
C ASN A 97 -7.80 3.39 6.16
N ASN A 98 -8.42 2.36 5.58
CA ASN A 98 -9.63 2.54 4.77
C ASN A 98 -10.87 2.69 5.64
N ALA A 99 -10.95 1.91 6.72
CA ALA A 99 -11.98 2.09 7.71
C ALA A 99 -11.90 3.48 8.37
N GLU A 100 -10.70 4.04 8.58
CA GLU A 100 -10.55 5.44 8.99
C GLU A 100 -11.06 6.41 7.90
N ARG A 101 -10.68 6.21 6.62
CA ARG A 101 -11.16 7.03 5.50
C ARG A 101 -12.68 7.05 5.38
N GLU A 102 -13.33 5.90 5.58
CA GLU A 102 -14.79 5.79 5.54
C GLU A 102 -15.47 6.50 6.72
N ASP A 103 -14.84 6.50 7.90
CA ASP A 103 -15.41 7.13 9.09
C ASP A 103 -15.28 8.66 9.06
N ILE A 104 -14.12 9.19 8.66
CA ILE A 104 -13.81 10.63 8.78
C ILE A 104 -13.46 11.34 7.46
N GLY A 105 -13.45 10.63 6.32
CA GLY A 105 -13.19 11.19 4.99
C GLY A 105 -11.73 11.22 4.56
N TYR A 106 -10.80 10.83 5.44
CA TYR A 106 -9.36 10.70 5.15
C TYR A 106 -8.71 9.77 6.19
N SER A 107 -7.43 9.41 6.01
CA SER A 107 -6.69 8.64 7.01
C SER A 107 -5.48 9.39 7.55
N THR A 108 -5.48 9.63 8.86
CA THR A 108 -4.39 10.32 9.56
C THR A 108 -3.13 9.47 9.57
N SER A 109 -3.26 8.16 9.81
CA SER A 109 -2.17 7.20 9.74
C SER A 109 -1.59 7.12 8.33
N TRP A 110 -2.43 7.09 7.29
CA TRP A 110 -1.94 7.04 5.91
C TRP A 110 -1.16 8.28 5.49
N LEU A 111 -1.64 9.48 5.87
CA LEU A 111 -0.92 10.73 5.59
C LEU A 111 0.48 10.72 6.23
N HIS A 112 0.58 10.25 7.48
CA HIS A 112 1.86 10.11 8.17
C HIS A 112 2.78 9.06 7.52
N HIS A 113 2.19 7.93 7.14
CA HIS A 113 2.86 6.75 6.59
C HIS A 113 3.44 7.00 5.19
N LYS A 114 2.61 7.42 4.24
CA LYS A 114 3.04 7.69 2.86
C LYS A 114 4.06 8.84 2.79
N GLY A 115 4.04 9.75 3.78
CA GLY A 115 5.02 10.83 3.91
C GLY A 115 6.38 10.42 4.49
N ARG A 116 6.55 9.18 4.97
CA ARG A 116 7.79 8.67 5.57
C ARG A 116 8.37 7.46 4.85
N ASN A 117 7.53 6.66 4.20
CA ASN A 117 7.95 5.46 3.49
C ASN A 117 8.01 5.71 1.99
N ARG A 118 9.23 5.75 1.45
CA ARG A 118 9.52 6.14 0.06
C ARG A 118 9.13 5.09 -0.99
N HIS A 119 8.70 3.90 -0.60
CA HIS A 119 8.16 2.93 -1.56
C HIS A 119 6.71 3.23 -1.95
N HIS A 120 6.02 4.14 -1.25
CA HIS A 120 4.73 4.65 -1.71
C HIS A 120 4.93 5.73 -2.76
N PHE A 121 4.26 5.59 -3.90
CA PHE A 121 4.33 6.55 -5.00
C PHE A 121 3.74 7.91 -4.61
N GLU A 122 2.85 7.97 -3.62
CA GLU A 122 2.31 9.21 -3.08
C GLU A 122 3.33 10.05 -2.29
N TYR A 123 4.50 9.49 -1.99
CA TYR A 123 5.65 10.26 -1.52
C TYR A 123 6.29 11.07 -2.66
N TRP A 124 6.21 10.56 -3.89
CA TRP A 124 6.87 11.08 -5.08
C TRP A 124 5.91 11.93 -5.90
N VAL A 125 5.37 12.98 -5.27
CA VAL A 125 4.55 13.98 -5.92
C VAL A 125 5.14 15.36 -5.65
N ASP A 126 5.03 16.26 -6.63
CA ASP A 126 5.55 17.62 -6.52
C ASP A 126 4.62 18.61 -7.23
N TYR A 127 4.86 19.91 -7.04
CA TYR A 127 4.10 20.97 -7.68
C TYR A 127 4.38 21.04 -9.18
N ASN A 128 3.30 21.20 -9.96
CA ASN A 128 3.41 21.45 -11.39
C ASN A 128 3.80 22.91 -11.64
N LEU A 129 5.10 23.19 -11.76
CA LEU A 129 5.61 24.53 -12.06
C LEU A 129 5.29 25.01 -13.49
N ARG A 130 4.77 24.13 -14.35
CA ARG A 130 4.39 24.41 -15.74
C ARG A 130 2.89 24.22 -15.94
N LEU A 131 2.11 24.52 -14.90
CA LEU A 131 0.67 24.31 -14.86
C LEU A 131 -0.02 24.97 -16.05
N LYS A 132 -0.73 24.17 -16.83
CA LYS A 132 -1.69 24.65 -17.83
C LYS A 132 -3.12 24.49 -17.33
N GLU A 133 -4.03 25.25 -17.90
CA GLU A 133 -5.46 25.12 -17.61
C GLU A 133 -5.93 23.68 -17.87
N GLY A 134 -6.65 23.11 -16.90
CA GLY A 134 -7.11 21.72 -16.94
C GLY A 134 -6.10 20.66 -16.47
N GLU A 135 -4.85 21.02 -16.20
CA GLU A 135 -3.86 20.10 -15.61
C GLU A 135 -3.92 20.08 -14.08
N SER A 136 -3.44 18.99 -13.47
CA SER A 136 -3.32 18.91 -12.02
C SER A 136 -2.20 19.84 -11.52
N PRO A 137 -2.42 20.61 -10.43
CA PRO A 137 -1.37 21.40 -9.78
C PRO A 137 -0.31 20.54 -9.08
N VAL A 138 -0.58 19.24 -8.91
CA VAL A 138 0.34 18.26 -8.33
C VAL A 138 0.57 17.16 -9.36
N ILE A 139 1.84 16.86 -9.64
CA ILE A 139 2.25 15.86 -10.62
C ILE A 139 3.08 14.75 -9.97
N PRO A 140 2.99 13.50 -10.47
CA PRO A 140 3.83 12.44 -9.97
C PRO A 140 5.26 12.55 -10.53
N VAL A 141 6.23 12.23 -9.69
CA VAL A 141 7.66 12.23 -10.00
C VAL A 141 8.15 10.79 -10.16
N LYS A 142 9.07 10.57 -11.09
CA LYS A 142 9.65 9.24 -11.33
C LYS A 142 10.33 8.72 -10.05
N MET A 143 9.90 7.55 -9.60
CA MET A 143 10.50 6.87 -8.46
C MET A 143 11.88 6.29 -8.84
N PRO A 144 12.90 6.39 -7.96
CA PRO A 144 14.10 5.59 -8.07
C PRO A 144 13.78 4.09 -8.05
N GLY A 145 14.44 3.31 -8.92
CA GLY A 145 14.13 1.89 -9.13
C GLY A 145 14.11 1.04 -7.85
N ARG A 146 15.03 1.29 -6.91
CA ARG A 146 15.07 0.59 -5.62
C ARG A 146 13.77 0.69 -4.81
N TYR A 147 13.06 1.82 -4.89
CA TYR A 147 11.79 2.02 -4.18
C TYR A 147 10.61 1.40 -4.95
N VAL A 148 10.73 1.27 -6.28
CA VAL A 148 9.78 0.48 -7.08
C VAL A 148 9.92 -1.01 -6.74
N VAL A 149 11.14 -1.49 -6.54
CA VAL A 149 11.41 -2.86 -6.09
C VAL A 149 10.94 -3.08 -4.66
N GLU A 150 11.18 -2.13 -3.74
CA GLU A 150 10.62 -2.20 -2.38
C GLU A 150 9.08 -2.25 -2.41
N MET A 151 8.43 -1.45 -3.28
CA MET A 151 6.98 -1.48 -3.49
C MET A 151 6.49 -2.82 -4.06
N LEU A 152 7.27 -3.48 -4.92
CA LEU A 152 6.97 -4.84 -5.38
C LEU A 152 6.95 -5.82 -4.19
N MET A 153 7.98 -5.78 -3.33
CA MET A 153 8.06 -6.65 -2.15
C MET A 153 6.93 -6.37 -1.16
N ASP A 154 6.60 -5.09 -0.94
CA ASP A 154 5.47 -4.66 -0.12
C ASP A 154 4.15 -5.28 -0.61
N ARG A 155 3.88 -5.22 -1.92
CA ARG A 155 2.66 -5.80 -2.51
C ARG A 155 2.60 -7.31 -2.38
N ILE A 156 3.71 -8.00 -2.64
CA ILE A 156 3.80 -9.47 -2.45
C ILE A 156 3.50 -9.83 -0.98
N ALA A 157 4.16 -9.14 -0.04
CA ALA A 157 3.98 -9.39 1.39
C ALA A 157 2.54 -9.11 1.85
N ALA A 158 1.97 -7.97 1.46
CA ALA A 158 0.58 -7.64 1.77
C ALA A 158 -0.38 -8.70 1.19
N SER A 159 -0.14 -9.15 -0.04
CA SER A 159 -0.92 -10.21 -0.67
C SER A 159 -0.86 -11.51 0.13
N LYS A 160 0.33 -11.93 0.57
CA LYS A 160 0.51 -13.11 1.43
C LYS A 160 -0.15 -12.97 2.80
N VAL A 161 -0.06 -11.79 3.43
CA VAL A 161 -0.65 -11.57 4.76
C VAL A 161 -2.16 -11.66 4.74
N TYR A 162 -2.82 -11.03 3.76
CA TYR A 162 -4.28 -10.94 3.74
C TYR A 162 -4.97 -12.10 3.01
N LEU A 163 -4.36 -12.73 1.99
CA LEU A 163 -4.95 -13.92 1.34
C LEU A 163 -4.65 -15.21 2.09
N GLY A 164 -3.53 -15.27 2.85
CA GLY A 164 -3.07 -16.51 3.46
C GLY A 164 -2.93 -17.62 2.42
N ASP A 165 -3.64 -18.72 2.64
CA ASP A 165 -3.61 -19.92 1.78
C ASP A 165 -4.20 -19.66 0.38
N ALA A 166 -4.98 -18.59 0.20
CA ALA A 166 -5.51 -18.19 -1.10
C ALA A 166 -4.53 -17.36 -1.95
N TYR A 167 -3.29 -17.15 -1.48
CA TYR A 167 -2.28 -16.39 -2.20
C TYR A 167 -1.84 -17.10 -3.49
N THR A 168 -1.76 -16.33 -4.56
CA THR A 168 -1.17 -16.72 -5.84
C THR A 168 -0.26 -15.60 -6.35
N ASP A 169 0.75 -15.94 -7.15
CA ASP A 169 1.72 -14.96 -7.66
C ASP A 169 1.10 -13.90 -8.59
N ASP A 170 -0.10 -14.13 -9.13
CA ASP A 170 -0.85 -13.13 -9.89
C ASP A 170 -1.65 -12.16 -8.99
N ALA A 171 -1.84 -12.44 -7.70
CA ALA A 171 -2.65 -11.62 -6.81
C ALA A 171 -2.15 -10.17 -6.70
N PRO A 172 -0.84 -9.88 -6.58
CA PRO A 172 -0.32 -8.51 -6.61
C PRO A 172 -0.63 -7.77 -7.93
N LEU A 173 -0.61 -8.48 -9.07
CA LEU A 173 -0.92 -7.91 -10.38
C LEU A 173 -2.42 -7.61 -10.52
N ARG A 174 -3.29 -8.55 -10.14
CA ARG A 174 -4.74 -8.34 -10.12
C ARG A 174 -5.09 -7.14 -9.25
N TYR A 175 -4.48 -7.05 -8.07
CA TYR A 175 -4.67 -5.94 -7.17
C TYR A 175 -4.25 -4.59 -7.79
N PHE A 176 -3.09 -4.53 -8.46
CA PHE A 176 -2.64 -3.33 -9.16
C PHE A 176 -3.59 -2.92 -10.30
N GLY A 177 -4.12 -3.90 -11.05
CA GLY A 177 -5.02 -3.66 -12.19
C GLY A 177 -6.45 -3.28 -11.82
N ALA A 178 -6.94 -3.69 -10.66
CA ALA A 178 -8.30 -3.36 -10.19
C ALA A 178 -8.41 -1.91 -9.65
N GLY A 179 -7.28 -1.33 -9.24
CA GLY A 179 -7.24 0.01 -8.66
C GLY A 179 -6.92 1.12 -9.67
N SER A 180 -7.01 2.37 -9.21
CA SER A 180 -6.63 3.56 -9.97
C SER A 180 -5.13 3.88 -9.88
N ALA A 181 -4.30 2.98 -9.32
CA ALA A 181 -2.94 3.29 -8.85
C ALA A 181 -2.02 3.85 -9.92
N SER A 182 -2.12 3.32 -11.14
CA SER A 182 -1.35 3.81 -12.28
C SER A 182 -1.63 5.27 -12.65
N LEU A 183 -2.82 5.81 -12.32
CA LEU A 183 -3.19 7.20 -12.63
C LEU A 183 -2.43 8.23 -11.78
N PHE A 184 -1.94 7.83 -10.60
CA PHE A 184 -1.22 8.72 -9.67
C PHE A 184 0.29 8.45 -9.65
N MET A 185 0.78 7.62 -10.57
CA MET A 185 2.19 7.27 -10.69
C MET A 185 2.80 7.95 -11.92
N HIS A 186 4.10 8.23 -11.87
CA HIS A 186 4.83 8.61 -13.07
C HIS A 186 4.76 7.46 -14.09
N PRO A 187 4.54 7.72 -15.39
CA PRO A 187 4.31 6.67 -16.39
C PRO A 187 5.39 5.58 -16.40
N GLU A 188 6.67 5.97 -16.31
CA GLU A 188 7.78 5.00 -16.25
C GLU A 188 7.82 4.18 -14.94
N THR A 189 7.38 4.77 -13.82
CA THR A 189 7.27 4.05 -12.54
C THR A 189 6.16 3.00 -12.62
N ALA A 190 5.00 3.38 -13.15
CA ALA A 190 3.88 2.46 -13.37
C ALA A 190 4.27 1.33 -14.34
N ALA A 191 4.96 1.66 -15.43
CA ALA A 191 5.42 0.69 -16.42
C ALA A 191 6.40 -0.33 -15.81
N LEU A 192 7.39 0.14 -15.04
CA LEU A 192 8.34 -0.74 -14.35
C LEU A 192 7.65 -1.66 -13.34
N LEU A 193 6.79 -1.10 -12.48
CA LEU A 193 6.04 -1.90 -11.51
C LEU A 193 5.17 -2.95 -12.21
N LYS A 194 4.40 -2.55 -13.23
CA LYS A 194 3.54 -3.45 -14.00
C LYS A 194 4.35 -4.56 -14.68
N HIS A 195 5.52 -4.24 -15.23
CA HIS A 195 6.40 -5.24 -15.83
C HIS A 195 6.84 -6.30 -14.81
N LEU A 196 7.27 -5.87 -13.63
CA LEU A 196 7.70 -6.79 -12.57
C LEU A 196 6.55 -7.62 -12.00
N LEU A 197 5.36 -7.03 -11.83
CA LEU A 197 4.16 -7.76 -11.38
C LEU A 197 3.69 -8.80 -12.42
N ARG A 198 3.81 -8.50 -13.72
CA ARG A 198 3.55 -9.50 -14.78
C ARG A 198 4.58 -10.61 -14.77
N MET A 199 5.85 -10.27 -14.59
CA MET A 199 6.91 -11.27 -14.44
C MET A 199 6.66 -12.20 -13.25
N LEU A 200 6.24 -11.65 -12.11
CA LEU A 200 5.84 -12.42 -10.94
C LEU A 200 4.70 -13.38 -11.30
N ALA A 201 3.61 -12.88 -11.89
CA ALA A 201 2.45 -13.68 -12.25
C ALA A 201 2.78 -14.81 -13.26
N GLU A 202 3.70 -14.56 -14.19
CA GLU A 202 4.02 -15.50 -15.29
C GLU A 202 5.18 -16.46 -14.97
N LYS A 203 6.11 -16.06 -14.10
CA LYS A 203 7.38 -16.76 -13.87
C LYS A 203 7.67 -17.08 -12.39
N GLY A 204 6.85 -16.58 -11.47
CA GLY A 204 6.97 -16.79 -10.04
C GLY A 204 8.09 -15.99 -9.37
N GLU A 205 8.15 -16.09 -8.05
CA GLU A 205 9.06 -15.32 -7.19
C GLU A 205 10.53 -15.55 -7.51
N ASP A 206 10.97 -16.80 -7.65
CA ASP A 206 12.40 -17.14 -7.83
C ASP A 206 12.99 -16.48 -9.09
N TYR A 207 12.29 -16.61 -10.22
CA TYR A 207 12.72 -15.99 -11.47
C TYR A 207 12.74 -14.46 -11.36
N THR A 208 11.66 -13.90 -10.81
CA THR A 208 11.47 -12.45 -10.68
C THR A 208 12.52 -11.83 -9.77
N PHE A 209 12.79 -12.44 -8.61
CA PHE A 209 13.79 -11.97 -7.66
C PHE A 209 15.20 -12.07 -8.23
N ALA A 210 15.52 -13.15 -8.96
CA ALA A 210 16.79 -13.28 -9.66
C ALA A 210 16.97 -12.20 -10.75
N TYR A 211 15.91 -11.87 -11.50
CA TYR A 211 15.93 -10.78 -12.48
C TYR A 211 16.22 -9.43 -11.80
N VAL A 212 15.45 -9.10 -10.76
CA VAL A 212 15.58 -7.85 -10.01
C VAL A 212 16.99 -7.70 -9.45
N ARG A 213 17.50 -8.74 -8.77
CA ARG A 213 18.85 -8.73 -8.18
C ARG A 213 19.94 -8.42 -9.21
N ARG A 214 19.81 -8.95 -10.43
CA ARG A 214 20.81 -8.75 -11.50
C ARG A 214 20.71 -7.39 -12.19
N LYS A 215 19.50 -6.85 -12.34
CA LYS A 215 19.23 -5.71 -13.25
C LYS A 215 18.90 -4.40 -12.55
N LEU A 216 18.40 -4.43 -11.32
CA LEU A 216 17.82 -3.25 -10.64
C LEU A 216 18.42 -2.96 -9.26
N SER A 217 19.13 -3.91 -8.65
CA SER A 217 19.71 -3.79 -7.31
C SER A 217 21.18 -3.30 -7.29
N LYS A 218 21.58 -2.48 -8.26
CA LYS A 218 22.91 -1.84 -8.30
C LYS A 218 22.82 -0.37 -7.89
#